data_AF-A0A1C3Y663-F1
#
_entry.id   AF-A0A1C3Y663-F1
#
_cell.length_a   1.000
_cell.length_b   1.000
_cell.length_c   1.000
_cell.angle_alpha   90.00
_cell.angle_beta   90.00
_cell.angle_gamma   90.00
#
_symmetry.space_group_name_H-M   'P 1'
#
loop_
_entity.id
_entity.type
_entity.pdbx_description
1 polymer ?
#
loop_
_entity_poly.entity_id
_entity_poly.type
_entity_poly.pdbx_seq_one_letter_code
_entity_poly.pdbx_strand_id
1 'polypeptide(L)'
;MRMQKEEIDKDIMEILSPVLGQELAEAIIVHRSRTLKKPLTVYAARIQVREYLKTGNPVEAAEMQILRGWRAIKSDWYFNEKAREAGPINASVGRRTSVDAARDFLSGQDHSGDAFGLSGLRRH
;
A
#
# COMPACT_ATOMS: atom_id res chain seq x y z
N MET A 1 -9.01 15.04 -33.79
CA MET A 1 -8.56 14.84 -32.39
C MET A 1 -8.09 13.42 -32.05
N ARG A 2 -8.46 12.35 -32.78
CA ARG A 2 -7.94 10.98 -32.50
C ARG A 2 -6.43 10.82 -32.72
N MET A 3 -5.89 11.48 -33.75
CA MET A 3 -4.47 11.37 -34.14
C MET A 3 -3.48 11.85 -33.07
N GLN A 4 -3.84 12.87 -32.27
CA GLN A 4 -2.96 13.36 -31.19
C GLN A 4 -2.93 12.42 -29.98
N LYS A 5 -3.98 11.63 -29.76
CA LYS A 5 -4.01 10.69 -28.65
C LYS A 5 -3.04 9.53 -28.90
N GLU A 6 -3.01 9.03 -30.13
CA GLU A 6 -2.13 7.92 -30.53
C GLU A 6 -0.64 8.32 -30.47
N GLU A 7 -0.33 9.58 -30.80
CA GLU A 7 1.03 10.13 -30.67
C GLU A 7 1.44 10.21 -29.19
N ILE A 8 0.57 10.73 -28.32
CA ILE A 8 0.83 10.79 -26.87
C ILE A 8 0.98 9.39 -26.27
N ASP A 9 0.16 8.43 -26.68
CA ASP A 9 0.23 7.04 -26.20
C ASP A 9 1.57 6.40 -26.63
N LYS A 10 2.08 6.70 -27.84
CA LYS A 10 3.41 6.27 -28.29
C LYS A 10 4.53 6.90 -27.48
N ASP A 11 4.50 8.21 -27.24
CA ASP A 11 5.50 8.90 -26.41
C ASP A 11 5.58 8.31 -25.00
N ILE A 12 4.42 7.95 -24.44
CA ILE A 12 4.34 7.30 -23.12
C ILE A 12 4.94 5.89 -23.17
N MET A 13 4.65 5.13 -24.22
CA MET A 13 5.22 3.80 -24.42
C MET A 13 6.74 3.86 -24.52
N GLU A 14 7.31 4.81 -25.25
CA GLU A 14 8.77 4.99 -25.32
C GLU A 14 9.41 5.30 -23.95
N ILE A 15 8.68 5.97 -23.07
CA ILE A 15 9.16 6.31 -21.72
C ILE A 15 9.01 5.14 -20.75
N LEU A 16 7.90 4.40 -20.81
CA LEU A 16 7.58 3.31 -19.86
C LEU A 16 8.19 1.96 -20.26
N SER A 17 8.23 1.66 -21.55
CA SER A 17 8.74 0.38 -22.10
C SER A 17 10.15 0.00 -21.61
N PRO A 18 11.16 0.90 -21.59
CA PRO A 18 12.50 0.51 -21.13
C PRO A 18 12.59 0.16 -19.64
N VAL A 19 11.59 0.54 -18.83
CA VAL A 19 11.58 0.34 -17.37
C VAL A 19 10.64 -0.78 -16.95
N LEU A 20 9.50 -0.91 -17.61
CA LEU A 20 8.44 -1.86 -17.25
C LEU A 20 8.30 -3.01 -18.25
N GLY A 21 8.82 -2.86 -19.46
CA GLY A 21 8.48 -3.71 -20.60
C GLY A 21 7.25 -3.22 -21.36
N GLN A 22 7.07 -3.74 -22.57
CA GLN A 22 6.02 -3.29 -23.49
C GLN A 22 4.62 -3.63 -22.99
N GLU A 23 4.38 -4.86 -22.51
CA GLU A 23 3.06 -5.30 -22.04
C GLU A 23 2.57 -4.50 -20.83
N LEU A 24 3.45 -4.29 -19.85
CA LEU A 24 3.11 -3.52 -18.65
C LEU A 24 2.90 -2.04 -18.95
N ALA A 25 3.67 -1.46 -19.87
CA ALA A 25 3.47 -0.09 -20.31
C ALA A 25 2.06 0.10 -20.92
N GLU A 26 1.61 -0.81 -21.79
CA GLU A 26 0.26 -0.79 -22.36
C GLU A 26 -0.81 -0.96 -21.27
N ALA A 27 -0.60 -1.90 -20.34
CA ALA A 27 -1.51 -2.14 -19.24
C ALA A 27 -1.72 -0.88 -18.39
N ILE A 28 -0.67 -0.09 -18.13
CA ILE A 28 -0.76 1.17 -17.37
C ILE A 28 -1.54 2.25 -18.13
N ILE A 29 -1.35 2.37 -19.44
CA ILE A 29 -2.10 3.31 -20.28
C ILE A 29 -3.60 2.96 -20.29
N VAL A 30 -3.91 1.68 -20.46
CA VAL A 30 -5.29 1.14 -20.42
C VAL A 30 -5.90 1.35 -19.04
N HIS A 31 -5.17 1.01 -17.98
CA HIS A 31 -5.60 1.16 -16.60
C HIS A 31 -5.99 2.60 -16.29
N ARG A 32 -5.14 3.57 -16.66
CA ARG A 32 -5.43 4.98 -16.41
C ARG A 32 -6.69 5.46 -17.13
N SER A 33 -6.90 4.97 -18.36
CA SER A 33 -8.13 5.27 -19.11
C SER A 33 -9.37 4.69 -18.42
N ARG A 34 -9.28 3.50 -17.82
CA ARG A 34 -10.39 2.86 -17.10
C ARG A 34 -10.69 3.51 -15.74
N THR A 35 -9.66 3.83 -14.95
CA THR A 35 -9.83 4.36 -13.58
C THR A 35 -10.18 5.85 -13.57
N LEU A 36 -9.52 6.65 -14.41
CA LEU A 36 -9.59 8.12 -14.38
C LEU A 36 -10.42 8.71 -15.51
N LYS A 37 -10.72 7.92 -16.57
CA LYS A 37 -11.34 8.38 -17.82
C LYS A 37 -10.62 9.58 -18.46
N LYS A 38 -9.34 9.78 -18.12
CA LYS A 38 -8.49 10.86 -18.63
C LYS A 38 -7.18 10.25 -19.14
N PRO A 39 -6.69 10.69 -20.31
CA PRO A 39 -5.47 10.16 -20.89
C PRO A 39 -4.27 10.46 -19.99
N LEU A 40 -3.28 9.58 -20.04
CA LEU A 40 -1.99 9.79 -19.41
C LEU A 40 -1.28 10.92 -20.17
N THR A 41 -0.62 11.82 -19.45
CA THR A 41 0.23 12.85 -20.08
C THR A 41 1.68 12.38 -20.04
N VAL A 42 2.47 12.76 -21.05
CA VAL A 42 3.90 12.44 -21.14
C VAL A 42 4.65 12.83 -19.86
N TYR A 43 4.37 14.02 -19.31
CA TYR A 43 4.98 14.48 -18.06
C TYR A 43 4.62 13.59 -16.86
N ALA A 44 3.37 13.13 -16.76
CA ALA A 44 2.96 12.22 -15.70
C ALA A 44 3.60 10.83 -15.84
N ALA A 45 3.84 10.36 -17.07
CA ALA A 45 4.60 9.12 -17.31
C ALA A 45 6.04 9.25 -16.80
N ARG A 46 6.70 10.39 -17.06
CA ARG A 46 8.05 10.67 -16.52
C ARG A 46 8.09 10.68 -14.99
N ILE A 47 7.05 11.20 -14.35
CA ILE A 47 6.93 11.14 -12.88
C ILE A 47 6.79 9.69 -12.41
N GLN A 48 5.93 8.89 -13.07
CA GLN A 48 5.77 7.48 -12.71
C GLN A 48 7.08 6.71 -12.83
N VAL A 49 7.84 6.89 -13.93
CA VAL A 49 9.16 6.26 -14.09
C VAL A 49 10.08 6.60 -12.92
N ARG A 50 10.16 7.86 -12.51
CA ARG A 50 11.00 8.26 -11.37
C ARG A 50 10.58 7.58 -10.08
N GLU A 51 9.29 7.39 -9.86
CA GLU A 51 8.77 6.71 -8.67
C GLU A 51 9.01 5.19 -8.74
N TYR A 52 8.85 4.56 -9.91
CA TYR A 52 9.17 3.15 -10.14
C TYR A 52 10.66 2.84 -9.95
N LEU A 53 11.55 3.76 -10.35
CA LEU A 53 12.98 3.56 -10.13
C LEU A 53 13.35 3.64 -8.64
N LYS A 54 12.61 4.42 -7.84
CA LYS A 54 12.84 4.52 -6.39
C LYS A 54 12.42 3.27 -5.62
N THR A 55 11.52 2.45 -6.15
CA THR A 55 11.13 1.20 -5.48
C THR A 55 12.20 0.12 -5.60
N GLY A 56 13.17 0.26 -6.51
CA GLY A 56 14.19 -0.75 -6.80
C GLY A 56 13.68 -1.90 -7.66
N ASN A 57 12.38 -2.20 -7.59
CA ASN A 57 11.68 -3.14 -8.48
C ASN A 57 10.52 -2.44 -9.20
N PRO A 58 10.75 -1.91 -10.42
CA PRO A 58 9.76 -1.11 -11.13
C PRO A 58 8.59 -1.94 -11.66
N VAL A 59 8.83 -3.19 -12.06
CA VAL A 59 7.83 -4.12 -12.61
C VAL A 59 6.78 -4.46 -11.55
N GLU A 60 7.22 -4.94 -10.39
CA GLU A 60 6.33 -5.32 -9.29
C GLU A 60 5.50 -4.12 -8.78
N ALA A 61 6.10 -2.93 -8.76
CA ALA A 61 5.41 -1.71 -8.40
C ALA A 61 4.28 -1.37 -9.39
N ALA A 62 4.50 -1.55 -10.69
CA ALA A 62 3.48 -1.33 -11.71
C ALA A 62 2.35 -2.38 -11.66
N GLU A 63 2.69 -3.64 -11.43
CA GLU A 63 1.70 -4.70 -11.19
C GLU A 63 0.83 -4.38 -9.96
N MET A 64 1.46 -3.97 -8.86
CA MET A 64 0.77 -3.56 -7.65
C MET A 64 -0.15 -2.35 -7.90
N GLN A 65 0.28 -1.37 -8.71
CA GLN A 65 -0.56 -0.24 -9.10
C GLN A 65 -1.85 -0.72 -9.81
N ILE A 66 -1.74 -1.69 -10.71
CA ILE A 66 -2.87 -2.25 -11.46
C ILE A 66 -3.78 -3.05 -10.51
N LEU A 67 -3.22 -3.98 -9.75
CA LEU A 67 -3.94 -4.86 -8.83
C LEU A 67 -4.73 -4.09 -7.77
N ARG A 68 -4.14 -3.02 -7.21
CA ARG A 68 -4.77 -2.18 -6.19
C ARG A 68 -5.70 -1.10 -6.76
N GLY A 69 -5.81 -1.00 -8.09
CA GLY A 69 -6.63 0.04 -8.71
C GLY A 69 -6.10 1.46 -8.50
N TRP A 70 -4.80 1.60 -8.23
CA TRP A 70 -4.21 2.90 -7.93
C TRP A 70 -4.10 3.75 -9.18
N ARG A 71 -4.33 5.05 -8.99
CA ARG A 71 -4.29 6.05 -10.06
C ARG A 71 -2.86 6.42 -10.48
N ALA A 72 -1.95 6.36 -9.53
CA ALA A 72 -0.53 6.64 -9.65
C ALA A 72 0.17 5.88 -8.54
N ILE A 73 1.48 5.71 -8.68
CA ILE A 73 2.31 5.14 -7.63
C ILE A 73 3.23 6.19 -7.03
N LYS A 74 3.48 6.05 -5.73
CA LYS A 74 4.60 6.67 -5.03
C LYS A 74 5.42 5.56 -4.40
N SER A 75 6.73 5.75 -4.31
CA SER A 75 7.60 4.73 -3.70
C SER A 75 7.18 4.40 -2.26
N ASP A 76 6.77 5.41 -1.49
CA ASP A 76 6.27 5.27 -0.11
C ASP A 76 5.05 4.35 -0.01
N TRP A 77 4.10 4.45 -0.96
CA TRP A 77 2.90 3.61 -0.98
C TRP A 77 3.22 2.15 -1.26
N TYR A 78 4.17 1.91 -2.18
CA TYR A 78 4.65 0.57 -2.48
C TYR A 78 5.32 -0.06 -1.24
N PHE A 79 6.22 0.66 -0.57
CA PHE A 79 6.88 0.13 0.63
C PHE A 79 5.91 -0.14 1.78
N ASN A 80 4.95 0.75 2.00
CA ASN A 80 3.91 0.56 3.01
C ASN A 80 3.07 -0.68 2.70
N GLU A 81 2.66 -0.87 1.44
CA GLU A 81 1.86 -2.04 1.06
C GLU A 81 2.67 -3.34 1.15
N LYS A 82 3.94 -3.34 0.73
CA LYS A 82 4.84 -4.49 0.93
C LYS A 82 5.01 -4.83 2.41
N ALA A 83 5.11 -3.81 3.28
CA ALA A 83 5.18 -4.02 4.73
C ALA A 83 3.87 -4.58 5.31
N ARG A 84 2.72 -4.23 4.74
CA ARG A 84 1.42 -4.81 5.10
C ARG A 84 1.29 -6.26 4.64
N GLU A 85 1.72 -6.56 3.41
CA GLU A 85 1.65 -7.90 2.82
C GLU A 85 2.63 -8.89 3.47
N ALA A 86 3.82 -8.44 3.87
CA ALA A 86 4.77 -9.25 4.62
C ALA A 86 4.23 -9.69 5.99
N GLY A 87 3.13 -9.08 6.45
CA GLY A 87 2.57 -9.29 7.77
C GLY A 87 3.54 -8.84 8.87
N PRO A 88 3.08 -8.75 10.13
CA PRO A 88 4.03 -8.66 11.22
C PRO A 88 4.78 -10.00 11.28
N ILE A 89 6.05 -10.01 10.88
CA ILE A 89 7.00 -11.09 11.20
C ILE A 89 7.02 -11.44 12.70
N ASN A 90 6.54 -10.52 13.54
CA ASN A 90 6.30 -10.69 14.97
C ASN A 90 4.82 -10.43 15.33
N ALA A 91 3.90 -11.17 14.73
CA ALA A 91 2.50 -11.20 15.20
C ALA A 91 2.32 -11.99 16.51
N SER A 92 3.42 -12.41 17.15
CA SER A 92 3.43 -12.77 18.56
C SER A 92 4.03 -11.64 19.38
N VAL A 93 3.30 -11.21 20.41
CA VAL A 93 3.72 -10.28 21.48
C VAL A 93 3.49 -8.79 21.14
N GLY A 94 2.29 -8.28 21.45
CA GLY A 94 2.22 -6.95 22.06
C GLY A 94 1.19 -5.94 21.55
N ARG A 95 0.35 -6.24 20.54
CA ARG A 95 -0.81 -5.38 20.24
C ARG A 95 -2.11 -6.08 20.57
N ARG A 96 -2.46 -6.05 21.87
CA ARG A 96 -3.80 -6.31 22.38
C ARG A 96 -4.78 -5.38 21.67
N THR A 97 -5.60 -5.92 20.79
CA THR A 97 -6.72 -5.16 20.23
C THR A 97 -7.85 -5.13 21.27
N SER A 98 -8.68 -4.09 21.28
CA SER A 98 -9.83 -3.98 22.21
C SER A 98 -10.81 -5.15 22.08
N VAL A 99 -10.82 -5.82 20.92
CA VAL A 99 -11.60 -7.02 20.66
C VAL A 99 -11.05 -8.25 21.39
N ASP A 100 -9.72 -8.38 21.48
CA ASP A 100 -9.07 -9.44 22.28
C ASP A 100 -9.30 -9.23 23.78
N ALA A 101 -9.19 -7.99 24.27
CA ALA A 101 -9.44 -7.67 25.68
C ALA A 101 -10.89 -7.95 26.11
N ALA A 102 -11.86 -7.71 25.23
CA ALA A 102 -13.26 -8.07 25.48
C ALA A 102 -13.49 -9.58 25.46
N ARG A 103 -12.73 -10.33 24.66
CA ARG A 103 -12.76 -11.79 24.64
C ARG A 103 -12.23 -12.37 25.95
N ASP A 104 -11.11 -11.87 26.47
CA ASP A 104 -10.55 -12.32 27.74
C ASP A 104 -11.47 -12.01 28.94
N PHE A 105 -12.11 -10.83 28.95
CA PHE A 105 -13.10 -10.46 29.98
C PHE A 105 -14.32 -11.40 29.99
N LEU A 106 -14.78 -11.82 28.81
CA LEU A 106 -15.91 -12.76 28.68
C LEU A 106 -15.49 -14.22 28.88
N SER A 107 -14.21 -14.55 28.72
CA SER A 107 -13.69 -15.94 28.76
C SER A 107 -13.23 -16.39 30.14
N GLY A 108 -13.32 -15.54 31.17
CA GLY A 108 -13.29 -15.97 32.57
C GLY A 108 -12.11 -16.87 32.95
N GLN A 109 -10.88 -16.42 32.73
CA GLN A 109 -9.69 -17.08 33.29
C GLN A 109 -9.25 -16.32 34.55
N ASP A 110 -9.63 -16.85 35.70
CA ASP A 110 -9.33 -16.33 37.03
C ASP A 110 -7.82 -16.20 37.27
N HIS A 111 -7.34 -14.96 37.38
CA HIS A 111 -6.09 -14.64 38.07
C HIS A 111 -6.40 -13.67 39.21
N SER A 112 -6.81 -14.28 40.32
CA SER A 112 -6.82 -13.69 41.65
C SER A 112 -5.39 -13.42 42.12
N GLY A 113 -5.12 -12.20 42.60
CA GLY A 113 -3.88 -11.90 43.32
C GLY A 113 -3.37 -10.47 43.12
N ASP A 114 -3.91 -9.55 43.92
CA ASP A 114 -3.22 -8.41 44.53
C ASP A 114 -2.52 -7.37 43.62
N ALA A 115 -3.27 -6.35 43.20
CA ALA A 115 -2.71 -5.15 42.57
C ALA A 115 -3.27 -3.83 43.13
N PHE A 116 -3.63 -3.76 44.42
CA PHE A 116 -3.93 -2.47 45.07
C PHE A 116 -3.29 -2.39 46.45
N GLY A 117 -2.02 -1.95 46.46
CA GLY A 117 -1.43 -1.32 47.62
C GLY A 117 -2.11 0.01 47.89
N LEU A 118 -3.06 0.02 48.82
CA LEU A 118 -3.49 1.24 49.50
C LEU A 118 -3.31 1.05 51.00
N SER A 119 -2.22 1.62 51.47
CA SER A 119 -1.92 1.83 52.88
C SER A 119 -2.98 2.70 53.53
N GLY A 120 -3.54 2.23 54.65
CA GLY A 120 -4.00 3.08 55.73
C GLY A 120 -5.52 3.27 55.88
N LEU A 121 -6.11 2.58 56.86
CA LEU A 121 -6.85 3.24 57.93
C LEU A 121 -7.00 2.28 59.13
N ARG A 122 -6.20 2.52 60.18
CA ARG A 122 -6.35 1.94 61.51
C ARG A 122 -7.51 2.68 62.20
N ARG A 123 -8.54 1.97 62.65
CA ARG A 123 -9.48 2.47 63.66
C ARG A 123 -9.43 1.55 64.88
N HIS A 124 -9.39 2.21 66.02
CA HIS A 124 -9.12 1.71 67.37
C HIS A 124 -10.37 1.12 68.02
#